data_AF-A0A9N9N0I7-F1
#
_entry.id   AF-A0A9N9N0I7-F1
#
_cell.length_a   1.000
_cell.length_b   1.000
_cell.length_c   1.000
_cell.angle_alpha   90.00
_cell.angle_beta   90.00
_cell.angle_gamma   90.00
#
_symmetry.space_group_name_H-M   'P 1'
#
loop_
_entity.id
_entity.type
_entity.pdbx_description
1 polymer ?
#
loop_
_entity_poly.entity_id
_entity_poly.type
_entity_poly.pdbx_seq_one_letter_code
_entity_poly.pdbx_strand_id
1 'polypeptide(L)'
;MTISYAGEVPNGSSFGCFWRILLKWRGSVYKLVWRELLAYLTLYYSINLLYRFGLSEEHQRIFEKVRQYFGAQSESIPMSFVLGFYVSLVVKRWWEQYKLLPWPDTLALFISAGIPGAVSTTPLAALARIGSRQYTV
;
A
#
# COMPACT_ATOMS: atom_id res chain seq x y z
N MET A 1 -3.98 -2.47 9.84
CA MET A 1 -5.36 -1.95 9.78
C MET A 1 -5.61 -1.43 8.37
N THR A 2 -6.69 -1.87 7.73
CA THR A 2 -7.12 -1.36 6.42
C THR A 2 -7.41 0.13 6.52
N ILE A 3 -6.97 0.91 5.54
CA ILE A 3 -7.21 2.35 5.50
C ILE A 3 -8.13 2.63 4.33
N SER A 4 -9.36 3.02 4.64
CA SER A 4 -10.34 3.40 3.62
C SER A 4 -10.19 4.88 3.29
N TYR A 5 -9.85 5.16 2.03
CA TYR A 5 -9.84 6.52 1.46
C TYR A 5 -11.04 6.78 0.55
N ALA A 6 -11.96 5.82 0.43
CA ALA A 6 -13.06 5.86 -0.53
C ALA A 6 -13.97 7.08 -0.32
N GLY A 7 -14.23 7.48 0.93
CA GLY A 7 -15.03 8.66 1.24
C GLY A 7 -14.36 10.00 0.94
N GLU A 8 -13.04 10.02 0.68
CA GLU A 8 -12.28 11.25 0.37
C GLU A 8 -12.05 11.44 -1.13
N VAL A 9 -12.41 10.44 -1.96
CA VAL A 9 -12.38 10.51 -3.43
C VAL A 9 -13.77 10.25 -4.04
N PRO A 10 -14.84 10.94 -3.62
CA PRO A 10 -16.17 10.74 -4.21
C PRO A 10 -16.31 11.36 -5.60
N ASN A 11 -15.59 12.46 -5.89
CA ASN A 11 -15.63 13.17 -7.17
C ASN A 11 -14.23 13.18 -7.80
N GLY A 12 -14.05 12.43 -8.90
CA GLY A 12 -12.77 12.30 -9.61
C GLY A 12 -12.27 13.55 -10.36
N SER A 13 -12.79 14.75 -10.06
CA SER A 13 -12.61 15.97 -10.86
C SER A 13 -11.89 17.13 -10.13
N SER A 14 -11.60 17.02 -8.83
CA SER A 14 -10.82 18.08 -8.17
C SER A 14 -9.33 17.88 -8.42
N PHE A 15 -8.70 18.83 -9.13
CA PHE A 15 -7.27 18.89 -9.46
C PHE A 15 -6.32 18.77 -8.24
N GLY A 16 -6.84 18.79 -7.01
CA GLY A 16 -6.08 18.65 -5.75
C GLY A 16 -6.34 17.37 -4.93
N CYS A 17 -7.19 16.45 -5.41
CA CYS A 17 -7.57 15.25 -4.62
C CYS A 17 -6.37 14.33 -4.34
N PHE A 18 -5.51 14.09 -5.33
CA PHE A 18 -4.35 13.21 -5.19
C PHE A 18 -3.28 13.80 -4.24
N TRP A 19 -3.08 15.12 -4.29
CA TRP A 19 -2.14 15.82 -3.42
C TRP A 19 -2.50 15.67 -1.94
N ARG A 20 -3.80 15.73 -1.62
CA ARG A 20 -4.31 15.53 -0.27
C ARG A 20 -4.03 14.11 0.26
N ILE A 21 -4.07 13.10 -0.61
CA ILE A 21 -3.78 11.70 -0.26
C ILE A 21 -2.26 11.50 -0.05
N LEU A 22 -1.42 12.10 -0.90
CA LEU A 22 0.03 12.06 -0.75
C LEU A 22 0.50 12.58 0.62
N LEU A 23 -0.13 13.65 1.12
CA LEU A 23 0.22 14.26 2.40
C LEU A 23 -0.21 13.46 3.64
N LYS A 24 -0.99 12.38 3.49
CA LYS A 24 -1.37 11.56 4.64
C LYS A 24 -0.20 10.73 5.16
N TRP A 25 -0.11 10.57 6.48
CA TRP A 25 0.94 9.79 7.14
C TRP A 25 0.53 8.33 7.44
N ARG A 26 -0.74 8.09 7.79
CA ARG A 26 -1.20 6.74 8.15
C ARG A 26 -1.27 5.87 6.90
N GLY A 27 -0.43 4.84 6.83
CA GLY A 27 -0.36 3.88 5.71
C GLY A 27 0.00 4.50 4.36
N SER A 28 0.71 5.62 4.37
CA SER A 28 1.36 6.14 3.17
C SER A 28 2.68 5.42 2.91
N VAL A 29 3.15 5.53 1.67
CA VAL A 29 4.43 4.98 1.21
C VAL A 29 5.59 5.54 2.05
N TYR A 30 5.51 6.80 2.49
CA TYR A 30 6.52 7.41 3.35
C TYR A 30 6.72 6.64 4.67
N LYS A 31 5.62 6.24 5.33
CA LYS A 31 5.70 5.45 6.56
C LYS A 31 6.24 4.04 6.32
N LEU A 32 6.11 3.52 5.10
CA LEU A 32 6.65 2.21 4.74
C LEU A 32 8.16 2.26 4.43
N VAL A 33 8.62 3.32 3.77
CA VAL A 33 9.97 3.41 3.18
C VAL A 33 10.94 4.28 4.00
N TRP A 34 10.48 4.99 5.05
CA TRP A 34 11.33 5.97 5.75
C TRP A 34 12.61 5.37 6.36
N ARG A 35 12.60 4.09 6.79
CA ARG A 35 13.79 3.45 7.39
C ARG A 35 14.83 3.14 6.33
N GLU A 36 14.38 2.63 5.19
CA GLU A 36 15.18 2.30 4.02
C GLU A 36 15.75 3.58 3.40
N LEU A 37 14.93 4.63 3.29
CA LEU A 37 15.36 5.94 2.84
C LEU A 37 16.42 6.54 3.77
N LEU A 38 16.20 6.47 5.09
CA LEU A 38 17.18 6.97 6.06
C LEU A 38 18.49 6.20 5.93
N ALA A 39 18.45 4.86 5.88
CA ALA A 39 19.63 4.03 5.69
C ALA A 39 20.37 4.39 4.39
N TYR A 40 19.66 4.55 3.28
CA TYR A 40 20.22 4.97 2.00
C TYR A 40 20.91 6.34 2.09
N LEU A 41 20.24 7.33 2.68
CA LEU A 41 20.80 8.67 2.85
C LEU A 41 22.03 8.65 3.75
N THR A 42 21.98 7.94 4.88
CA THR A 42 23.14 7.83 5.77
C THR A 42 24.35 7.22 5.08
N LEU A 43 24.17 6.15 4.30
CA LEU A 43 25.26 5.54 3.53
C LEU A 43 25.78 6.49 2.44
N TYR A 44 24.88 7.12 1.68
CA TYR A 44 25.24 8.06 0.63
C TYR A 44 26.05 9.23 1.16
N TYR A 45 25.59 9.87 2.23
CA TYR A 45 26.30 10.99 2.85
C TYR A 45 27.60 10.54 3.51
N SER A 46 27.65 9.34 4.10
CA SER A 46 28.90 8.80 4.65
C SER A 46 29.97 8.64 3.57
N ILE A 47 29.63 8.09 2.40
CA ILE A 47 30.54 7.97 1.26
C ILE A 47 30.93 9.37 0.74
N ASN A 48 29.99 10.31 0.67
CA ASN A 48 30.27 11.68 0.23
C ASN A 48 31.25 12.40 1.17
N LEU A 49 31.07 12.26 2.49
CA LEU A 49 31.97 12.82 3.49
C LEU A 49 33.36 12.17 3.41
N LEU A 50 33.43 10.85 3.25
CA LEU A 50 34.69 10.12 3.09
C LEU A 50 35.44 10.57 1.82
N TYR A 51 34.73 10.77 0.70
CA TYR A 51 35.31 11.30 -0.53
C TYR A 51 35.87 12.72 -0.34
N ARG A 52 35.16 13.58 0.39
CA ARG A 52 35.49 15.01 0.51
C ARG A 52 36.54 15.31 1.58
N PHE A 53 36.54 14.58 2.69
CA PHE A 53 37.41 14.85 3.85
C PHE A 53 38.46 13.75 4.10
N GLY A 54 38.24 12.53 3.60
CA GLY A 54 39.11 11.38 3.88
C GLY A 54 40.03 10.94 2.74
N LEU A 55 39.74 11.31 1.49
CA LEU A 55 40.48 10.81 0.32
C LEU A 55 41.47 11.85 -0.22
N SER A 56 42.69 11.41 -0.54
CA SER A 56 43.67 12.21 -1.27
C SER A 56 43.36 12.28 -2.77
N GLU A 57 43.94 13.25 -3.49
CA GLU A 57 43.63 13.49 -4.91
C GLU A 57 43.79 12.25 -5.81
N GLU A 58 44.80 11.42 -5.55
CA GLU A 58 45.02 10.19 -6.31
C GLU A 58 43.87 9.19 -6.13
N HIS A 59 43.42 8.99 -4.90
CA HIS A 59 42.32 8.09 -4.58
C HIS A 59 40.98 8.63 -5.08
N GLN A 60 40.79 9.95 -5.12
CA GLN A 60 39.59 10.57 -5.71
C GLN A 60 39.47 10.24 -7.20
N ARG A 61 40.57 10.30 -7.95
CA ARG A 61 40.58 9.91 -9.38
C ARG A 61 40.21 8.44 -9.59
N ILE A 62 40.62 7.55 -8.70
CA ILE A 62 40.24 6.14 -8.76
C ILE A 62 38.74 5.98 -8.45
N PHE A 63 38.25 6.67 -7.41
CA PHE A 63 36.83 6.66 -7.05
C PHE A 63 35.93 7.17 -8.19
N GLU A 64 36.35 8.20 -8.91
CA GLU A 64 35.62 8.71 -10.08
C GLU A 64 35.51 7.67 -11.20
N LYS A 65 36.59 6.93 -11.48
CA LYS A 65 36.55 5.83 -12.47
C LYS A 65 35.57 4.73 -12.04
N VAL A 66 35.57 4.38 -10.75
CA VAL A 66 34.63 3.40 -10.19
C VAL A 66 33.18 3.89 -10.31
N ARG A 67 32.94 5.17 -9.97
CA ARG A 67 31.61 5.79 -10.13
C ARG A 67 31.12 5.75 -11.57
N GLN A 68 31.99 6.07 -12.54
CA GLN A 68 31.66 6.02 -13.96
C GLN A 68 31.35 4.60 -14.42
N TYR A 69 32.12 3.61 -13.96
CA TYR A 69 31.86 2.20 -14.25
C TYR A 69 30.47 1.73 -13.78
N PHE A 70 30.08 2.05 -12.54
CA PHE A 70 28.75 1.75 -12.04
C PHE A 70 27.64 2.54 -12.74
N GLY A 71 27.90 3.80 -13.11
CA GLY A 71 26.97 4.61 -13.89
C GLY A 71 26.64 3.98 -15.25
N ALA A 72 27.65 3.46 -15.94
CA ALA A 72 27.49 2.79 -17.23
C ALA A 72 26.71 1.45 -17.12
N GLN A 73 26.83 0.75 -15.99
CA GLN A 73 26.08 -0.50 -15.76
C GLN A 73 24.66 -0.30 -15.22
N SER A 74 24.34 0.89 -14.70
CA SER A 74 22.99 1.21 -14.22
C SER A 74 21.93 1.26 -15.32
N GLU A 75 22.34 1.31 -16.60
CA GLU A 75 21.43 1.24 -17.76
C GLU A 75 20.92 -0.17 -18.07
N SER A 76 21.48 -1.21 -17.45
CA SER A 76 21.11 -2.59 -17.75
C SER A 76 20.15 -3.18 -16.72
N ILE A 77 19.02 -3.68 -17.26
CA ILE A 77 17.85 -4.33 -16.64
C ILE A 77 16.71 -3.33 -16.37
N PRO A 78 15.56 -3.43 -17.08
CA PRO A 78 14.38 -2.66 -16.77
C PRO A 78 13.74 -3.20 -15.47
N MET A 79 14.30 -2.81 -14.32
CA MET A 79 13.78 -3.21 -13.00
C MET A 79 12.31 -2.83 -12.84
N SER A 80 11.90 -1.70 -13.43
CA SER A 80 10.51 -1.24 -13.48
C SER A 80 9.57 -2.26 -14.15
N PHE A 81 10.03 -2.96 -15.19
CA PHE A 81 9.23 -3.97 -15.89
C PHE A 81 8.98 -5.16 -14.97
N VAL A 82 10.04 -5.74 -14.40
CA VAL A 82 9.94 -6.91 -13.50
C VAL A 82 9.12 -6.58 -12.25
N LEU A 83 9.34 -5.40 -11.66
CA LEU A 83 8.57 -4.91 -10.52
C LEU A 83 7.08 -4.77 -10.87
N GLY A 84 6.77 -4.29 -12.08
CA GLY A 84 5.40 -4.21 -12.59
C GLY A 84 4.67 -5.56 -12.63
N PHE A 85 5.32 -6.61 -13.16
CA PHE A 85 4.74 -7.96 -13.14
C PHE A 85 4.59 -8.50 -11.72
N TYR A 86 5.62 -8.31 -10.90
CA TYR A 86 5.62 -8.80 -9.53
C TYR A 86 4.47 -8.19 -8.72
N VAL A 87 4.33 -6.86 -8.75
CA VAL A 87 3.26 -6.14 -8.05
C VAL A 87 1.88 -6.57 -8.57
N SER A 88 1.71 -6.70 -9.89
CA SER A 88 0.44 -7.15 -10.48
C SER A 88 0.02 -8.54 -9.98
N LEU A 89 0.98 -9.47 -9.86
CA LEU A 89 0.72 -10.81 -9.33
C LEU A 89 0.37 -10.77 -7.83
N VAL A 90 1.07 -9.96 -7.04
CA VAL A 90 0.81 -9.80 -5.60
C VAL A 90 -0.60 -9.23 -5.37
N VAL A 91 -1.00 -8.18 -6.10
CA VAL A 91 -2.33 -7.57 -5.99
C VAL A 91 -3.42 -8.57 -6.38
N LYS A 92 -3.22 -9.33 -7.46
CA LYS A 92 -4.16 -10.38 -7.88
C LYS A 92 -4.37 -11.41 -6.75
N ARG A 93 -3.29 -11.95 -6.18
CA ARG A 93 -3.38 -12.94 -5.09
C ARG A 93 -4.04 -12.37 -3.84
N TRP A 94 -3.72 -11.13 -3.49
CA TRP A 94 -4.34 -10.44 -2.35
C TRP A 94 -5.86 -10.33 -2.51
N TRP A 95 -6.33 -9.98 -3.72
CA TRP A 95 -7.77 -9.89 -3.99
C TRP A 95 -8.47 -11.26 -3.96
N GLU A 96 -7.82 -12.31 -4.49
CA GLU A 96 -8.35 -13.67 -4.38
C GLU A 96 -8.48 -14.12 -2.92
N GLN A 97 -7.49 -13.80 -2.07
CA GLN A 97 -7.57 -14.07 -0.63
C GLN A 97 -8.70 -13.30 0.04
N TYR A 98 -8.91 -12.03 -0.33
CA TYR A 98 -9.99 -11.23 0.20
C TYR A 98 -11.37 -11.82 -0.13
N LYS A 99 -11.57 -12.34 -1.34
CA LYS A 99 -12.83 -13.00 -1.75
C LYS A 99 -13.10 -14.33 -1.04
N LEU A 100 -12.05 -15.00 -0.57
CA LEU A 100 -12.19 -16.27 0.16
C LEU A 100 -12.66 -16.08 1.62
N LEU A 101 -12.66 -14.86 2.14
CA LEU A 101 -13.20 -14.59 3.47
C LEU A 101 -14.71 -14.89 3.47
N PRO A 102 -15.19 -15.85 4.28
CA PRO A 102 -16.59 -16.21 4.32
C PRO A 102 -17.40 -15.08 4.99
N TRP A 103 -18.41 -14.59 4.28
CA TRP A 103 -19.37 -13.64 4.81
C TRP A 103 -20.56 -14.39 5.41
N PRO A 104 -20.94 -14.14 6.67
CA PRO A 104 -22.05 -14.84 7.31
C PRO A 104 -23.40 -14.43 6.73
N ASP A 105 -23.48 -13.39 5.90
CA ASP A 105 -24.72 -12.82 5.35
C ASP A 105 -25.59 -13.85 4.64
N THR A 106 -25.00 -14.64 3.73
CA THR A 106 -25.73 -15.68 3.00
C THR A 106 -26.23 -16.77 3.95
N LEU A 107 -25.42 -17.17 4.93
CA LEU A 107 -25.78 -18.19 5.92
C LEU A 107 -26.87 -17.69 6.89
N ALA A 108 -26.81 -16.43 7.29
CA ALA A 108 -27.83 -15.78 8.12
C ALA A 108 -29.19 -15.68 7.41
N LEU A 109 -29.19 -15.39 6.10
CA LEU A 109 -30.41 -15.40 5.29
C LEU A 109 -31.04 -16.81 5.21
N PHE A 110 -30.22 -17.85 4.99
CA PHE A 110 -30.71 -19.22 4.97
C PHE A 110 -31.28 -19.67 6.33
N ILE A 111 -30.63 -19.32 7.44
CA ILE A 111 -31.13 -19.62 8.79
C ILE A 111 -32.43 -18.86 9.07
N SER A 112 -32.53 -17.59 8.67
CA SER A 112 -33.75 -16.78 8.86
C SER A 112 -34.94 -17.31 8.05
N ALA A 113 -34.71 -17.89 6.87
CA ALA A 113 -35.77 -18.46 6.04
C ALA A 113 -36.13 -19.89 6.43
N GLY A 114 -35.16 -20.68 6.93
CA GLY A 114 -35.34 -22.08 7.27
C GLY A 114 -35.95 -22.35 8.66
N ILE A 115 -35.92 -21.37 9.58
CA ILE A 115 -36.50 -21.49 10.93
C ILE A 115 -37.73 -20.58 11.06
N PRO A 116 -38.93 -21.03 10.65
CA PRO A 116 -40.16 -20.29 10.88
C PRO A 116 -40.44 -20.19 12.40
N GLY A 117 -40.41 -18.97 12.94
CA GLY A 117 -40.81 -18.66 14.33
C GLY A 117 -39.72 -18.13 15.27
N ALA A 118 -38.44 -18.14 14.88
CA ALA A 118 -37.34 -17.66 15.75
C ALA A 118 -37.16 -16.12 15.78
N VAL A 119 -37.85 -15.41 14.89
CA VAL A 119 -37.71 -13.95 14.68
C VAL A 119 -38.43 -13.11 15.76
N SER A 120 -39.41 -13.65 16.49
CA SER A 120 -40.14 -12.86 17.50
C SER A 120 -39.46 -12.83 18.87
N THR A 121 -38.55 -13.76 19.18
CA THR A 121 -37.97 -13.94 20.53
C THR A 121 -36.47 -13.69 20.63
N THR A 122 -35.75 -13.54 19.52
CA THR A 122 -34.30 -13.35 19.53
C THR A 122 -33.89 -11.89 19.29
N PRO A 123 -32.88 -11.35 20.01
CA PRO A 123 -32.36 -9.99 19.80
C PRO A 123 -31.79 -9.76 18.38
N LEU A 124 -31.59 -10.83 17.60
CA LEU A 124 -31.19 -10.78 16.19
C LEU A 124 -32.24 -10.15 15.27
N ALA A 125 -33.53 -10.22 15.62
CA ALA A 125 -34.60 -9.58 14.84
C ALA A 125 -34.59 -8.05 14.95
N ALA A 126 -34.13 -7.51 16.08
CA ALA A 126 -33.91 -6.07 16.24
C ALA A 126 -32.74 -5.59 15.37
N LEU A 127 -31.69 -6.41 15.21
CA LEU A 127 -30.53 -6.10 14.37
C LEU A 127 -30.84 -6.23 12.87
N ALA A 128 -31.66 -7.20 12.46
CA ALA A 128 -32.11 -7.33 11.07
C ALA A 128 -32.92 -6.12 10.59
N ARG A 129 -33.76 -5.53 11.47
CA ARG A 129 -34.51 -4.27 11.17
C ARG A 129 -33.62 -3.03 11.09
N ILE A 130 -32.48 -3.03 11.78
CA ILE A 130 -31.52 -1.91 11.74
C ILE A 130 -30.68 -1.99 10.45
N GLY A 131 -30.29 -3.19 10.03
CA GLY A 131 -29.56 -3.42 8.78
C GLY A 131 -30.35 -3.06 7.52
N SER A 132 -31.67 -3.35 7.48
CA SER A 132 -32.52 -3.02 6.32
C SER A 132 -32.78 -1.53 6.12
N ARG A 133 -32.46 -0.67 7.11
CA ARG A 133 -32.66 0.78 7.03
C ARG A 133 -31.45 1.55 6.48
N GLN A 134 -30.33 0.87 6.22
CA GLN A 134 -29.13 1.49 5.63
C GLN A 134 -28.96 1.22 4.12
N TYR A 135 -29.83 0.41 3.50
CA TYR A 135 -29.76 0.08 2.06
C TYR A 135 -30.96 0.62 1.25
N THR A 136 -31.65 1.64 1.76
CA THR A 136 -32.62 2.43 0.98
C THR A 136 -32.10 3.85 0.80
N VAL A 137 -31.19 4.00 -0.17
CA VAL A 137 -31.05 5.18 -1.02
C VAL A 137 -31.17 4.71 -2.45
#